data_AF-A0A1A8ZJA2-F1
#
_entry.id   AF-A0A1A8ZJA2-F1
#
_cell.length_a   1.000
_cell.length_b   1.000
_cell.length_c   1.000
_cell.angle_alpha   90.00
_cell.angle_beta   90.00
_cell.angle_gamma   90.00
#
_symmetry.space_group_name_H-M   'P 1'
#
loop_
_entity.id
_entity.type
_entity.pdbx_description
1 polymer ?
#
loop_
_entity_poly.entity_id
_entity_poly.type
_entity_poly.pdbx_seq_one_letter_code
_entity_poly.pdbx_strand_id
1 'polypeptide(L)'
;MENLRFRLLRPLEVWDRDGPVDLGGLGQQLLLAVLLLNANQVVTIQRLVDALWGLPIHWVIALAGAGGVLAALALARHLAR
;
A
#
# COMPACT_ATOMS: atom_id res chain seq x y z
N MET A 1 20.25 13.56 18.16
CA MET A 1 18.89 13.11 17.80
C MET A 1 18.79 13.21 16.29
N GLU A 2 18.78 12.09 15.56
CA GLU A 2 18.47 12.10 14.13
C GLU A 2 17.13 12.83 13.91
N ASN A 3 17.09 13.72 12.91
CA ASN A 3 15.86 14.39 12.50
C ASN A 3 15.43 13.77 11.16
N LEU A 4 14.35 12.98 11.20
CA LEU A 4 13.72 12.43 10.00
C LEU A 4 12.67 13.42 9.49
N ARG A 5 12.74 13.76 8.20
CA ARG A 5 11.77 14.62 7.51
C ARG A 5 11.06 13.82 6.43
N PHE A 6 9.73 13.95 6.39
CA PHE A 6 8.86 13.27 5.44
C PHE A 6 8.19 14.29 4.51
N ARG A 7 8.12 14.01 3.21
CA ARG A 7 7.45 14.87 2.22
C ARG A 7 6.37 14.08 1.50
N LEU A 8 5.10 14.39 1.80
CA LEU A 8 3.94 13.65 1.26
C LEU A 8 3.25 14.32 0.07
N LEU A 9 3.46 15.62 -0.16
CA LEU A 9 2.79 16.38 -1.24
C LEU A 9 3.43 16.17 -2.62
N ARG A 10 4.36 15.24 -2.71
CA ARG A 10 5.12 14.81 -3.90
C ARG A 10 5.22 13.27 -3.80
N PRO A 11 5.88 12.56 -4.74
CA PRO A 11 6.27 11.18 -4.47
C PRO A 11 6.93 11.09 -3.09
N LEU A 12 6.58 10.06 -2.32
CA LEU A 12 6.99 9.98 -0.92
C LEU A 12 8.51 10.01 -0.83
N GLU A 13 9.03 10.99 -0.09
CA GLU A 13 10.46 11.13 0.15
C GLU A 13 10.74 11.16 1.66
N VAL A 14 11.80 10.46 2.05
CA VAL A 14 12.36 10.50 3.40
C VAL A 14 13.75 11.10 3.34
N TRP A 15 14.02 11.98 4.29
CA TRP A 15 15.31 12.63 4.43
C TRP A 15 15.78 12.48 5.88
N ASP A 16 17.02 12.06 6.05
CA ASP A 16 17.71 12.08 7.34
C ASP A 16 18.73 13.24 7.37
N ARG A 17 19.74 13.13 8.25
CA ARG A 17 20.83 14.12 8.34
C ARG A 17 21.77 14.05 7.14
N ASP A 18 22.02 12.85 6.63
CA ASP A 18 23.05 12.56 5.64
C ASP A 18 22.50 12.62 4.21
N GLY A 19 21.17 12.59 4.03
CA GLY A 19 20.52 12.88 2.76
C GLY A 19 19.15 12.22 2.56
N PRO A 20 18.72 12.04 1.30
CA PRO A 20 17.53 11.26 0.98
C PRO A 20 17.78 9.78 1.28
N VAL A 21 16.77 9.14 1.90
CA VAL A 21 16.77 7.71 2.24
C VAL A 21 16.00 6.95 1.17
N ASP A 22 16.58 5.85 0.67
CA ASP A 22 15.88 4.96 -0.26
C ASP A 22 14.75 4.22 0.48
N LEU A 23 13.54 4.40 -0.02
CA LEU A 23 12.32 3.83 0.56
C LEU A 23 11.97 2.45 0.01
N GLY A 24 12.81 1.93 -0.90
CA GLY A 24 12.57 0.67 -1.58
C GLY A 24 11.31 0.72 -2.46
N GLY A 25 10.63 -0.42 -2.55
CA GLY A 25 9.52 -0.62 -3.49
C GLY A 25 8.24 0.11 -3.12
N LEU A 26 7.32 0.22 -4.09
CA LEU A 26 6.02 0.91 -3.95
C LEU A 26 5.22 0.46 -2.71
N GLY A 27 5.28 -0.83 -2.35
CA GLY A 27 4.59 -1.35 -1.15
C GLY A 27 5.12 -0.79 0.17
N GLN A 28 6.44 -0.59 0.29
CA GLN A 28 7.06 0.02 1.48
C GLN A 28 6.71 1.50 1.56
N GLN A 29 6.73 2.20 0.42
CA GLN A 29 6.33 3.60 0.34
C GLN A 29 4.86 3.79 0.75
N LEU A 30 3.96 2.97 0.23
CA LEU A 30 2.54 3.03 0.59
C LEU A 30 2.31 2.73 2.07
N LEU A 31 2.99 1.72 2.63
CA LEU A 31 2.90 1.39 4.05
C LEU A 31 3.31 2.58 4.91
N LEU A 32 4.45 3.19 4.59
CA LEU A 32 4.95 4.35 5.30
C LEU A 32 3.99 5.55 5.18
N ALA A 33 3.42 5.79 3.99
CA ALA A 33 2.42 6.84 3.81
C ALA A 33 1.20 6.64 4.72
N VAL A 34 0.67 5.41 4.81
CA VAL A 34 -0.47 5.09 5.69
C VAL A 34 -0.13 5.35 7.16
N LEU A 35 1.07 4.95 7.60
CA LEU A 35 1.52 5.19 8.96
C LEU A 35 1.70 6.69 9.26
N LEU A 36 2.26 7.46 8.32
CA LEU A 36 2.43 8.91 8.47
C LEU A 36 1.10 9.67 8.50
N LEU A 37 0.11 9.23 7.71
CA LEU A 37 -1.24 9.78 7.76
C LEU A 37 -1.95 9.50 9.09
N ASN A 38 -1.50 8.48 9.83
CA ASN A 38 -2.01 8.11 11.15
C ASN A 38 -0.92 8.26 12.22
N ALA A 39 -0.03 9.25 12.07
CA ALA A 39 1.11 9.42 12.97
C ALA A 39 0.66 9.52 14.43
N ASN A 40 1.39 8.83 15.32
CA ASN A 40 1.10 8.74 16.75
C ASN A 40 -0.24 8.05 17.10
N GLN A 41 -0.81 7.28 16.17
CA GLN A 41 -2.00 6.46 16.40
C GLN A 41 -1.68 4.98 16.16
N VAL A 42 -2.35 4.09 16.89
CA VAL A 42 -2.25 2.64 16.64
C VAL A 42 -3.03 2.29 15.38
N VAL A 43 -2.35 1.69 14.40
CA VAL A 43 -2.98 1.20 13.17
C VAL A 43 -2.98 -0.32 13.19
N THR A 44 -4.17 -0.92 13.10
CA THR A 44 -4.32 -2.39 13.07
C THR A 44 -3.79 -2.96 11.76
N ILE A 45 -3.29 -4.20 11.80
CA ILE A 45 -2.86 -4.96 10.61
C ILE A 45 -3.97 -5.01 9.55
N GLN A 46 -5.23 -5.24 9.96
CA GLN A 46 -6.37 -5.27 9.04
C GLN A 46 -6.50 -3.98 8.24
N ARG A 47 -6.39 -2.82 8.91
CA ARG A 47 -6.45 -1.51 8.25
C ARG A 47 -5.26 -1.23 7.33
N LEU A 48 -4.06 -1.73 7.69
CA LEU A 48 -2.89 -1.65 6.80
C LEU A 48 -3.12 -2.48 5.53
N VAL A 49 -3.66 -3.69 5.70
CA VAL A 49 -4.04 -4.57 4.60
C VAL A 49 -5.04 -3.91 3.66
N ASP A 50 -6.11 -3.34 4.21
CA ASP A 50 -7.17 -2.72 3.41
C ASP A 50 -6.63 -1.51 2.63
N ALA A 51 -5.73 -0.72 3.24
CA ALA A 51 -5.11 0.43 2.61
C ALA A 51 -4.06 0.08 1.53
N LEU A 52 -3.36 -1.05 1.67
CA LEU A 52 -2.29 -1.46 0.75
C LEU A 52 -2.81 -2.21 -0.48
N TRP A 53 -3.83 -3.05 -0.33
CA TRP A 53 -4.34 -3.90 -1.41
C TRP A 53 -5.70 -3.46 -1.96
N GLY A 54 -6.40 -2.52 -1.31
CA GLY A 54 -7.68 -1.96 -1.78
C GLY A 54 -8.84 -2.97 -1.87
N LEU A 55 -8.60 -4.23 -1.53
CA LEU A 55 -9.55 -5.34 -1.56
C LEU A 55 -9.55 -5.98 -0.17
N PRO A 56 -10.72 -6.16 0.45
CA PRO A 56 -10.78 -6.87 1.72
C PRO A 56 -10.21 -8.28 1.53
N ILE A 57 -9.18 -8.66 2.29
CA ILE A 57 -8.51 -9.96 2.14
C ILE A 57 -9.49 -11.13 2.29
N HIS A 58 -10.61 -10.96 2.98
CA HIS A 58 -11.67 -11.98 3.01
C HIS A 58 -12.22 -12.32 1.61
N TRP A 59 -12.21 -11.39 0.65
CA TRP A 59 -12.53 -11.71 -0.75
C TRP A 59 -11.42 -12.49 -1.44
N VAL A 60 -10.15 -12.30 -1.08
CA VAL A 60 -9.03 -13.07 -1.65
C VAL A 60 -9.11 -14.53 -1.21
N ILE A 61 -9.53 -14.78 0.03
CA ILE A 61 -9.79 -16.14 0.53
C ILE A 61 -11.08 -16.70 -0.08
N ALA A 62 -12.12 -15.87 -0.26
CA ALA A 62 -13.33 -16.26 -1.00
C ALA A 62 -13.05 -16.56 -2.49
N LEU A 63 -12.07 -15.89 -3.11
CA LEU A 63 -11.61 -16.12 -4.48
C LEU A 63 -10.69 -17.34 -4.61
N ALA A 64 -10.07 -17.78 -3.51
CA ALA A 64 -9.31 -19.02 -3.42
C ALA A 64 -10.22 -20.28 -3.27
N GLY A 65 -11.50 -20.09 -2.94
CA GLY A 65 -12.51 -21.13 -2.91
C GLY A 65 -13.45 -21.06 -4.11
N ALA A 66 -13.14 -21.81 -5.16
CA ALA A 66 -13.94 -22.00 -6.38
C ALA A 66 -14.15 -20.76 -7.28
N GLY A 67 -13.22 -20.55 -8.23
CA GLY A 67 -13.56 -19.88 -9.51
C GLY A 67 -12.84 -18.56 -9.86
N GLY A 68 -11.77 -18.17 -9.16
CA GLY A 68 -11.08 -16.89 -9.37
C GLY A 68 -10.47 -16.62 -10.77
N VAL A 69 -10.27 -17.64 -11.60
CA VAL A 69 -9.65 -17.48 -12.94
C VAL A 69 -10.57 -16.76 -13.94
N LEU A 70 -11.90 -16.94 -13.82
CA LEU A 70 -12.86 -16.37 -14.77
C LEU A 70 -13.10 -14.87 -14.58
N ALA A 71 -12.99 -14.36 -13.34
CA ALA A 71 -13.16 -12.94 -13.05
C ALA A 71 -12.00 -12.08 -13.58
N ALA A 72 -10.75 -12.56 -13.43
CA ALA A 72 -9.57 -11.90 -13.98
C ALA A 72 -9.60 -11.85 -15.53
N LEU A 73 -10.03 -12.93 -16.17
CA LEU A 73 -10.19 -13.00 -17.63
C LEU A 73 -11.37 -12.16 -18.17
N ALA A 74 -12.37 -11.86 -17.35
CA ALA A 74 -13.48 -10.98 -17.73
C ALA A 74 -13.07 -9.50 -17.73
N LEU A 75 -12.26 -9.08 -16.74
CA LEU A 75 -11.76 -7.70 -16.65
C LEU A 75 -10.76 -7.37 -17.76
N ALA A 76 -9.84 -8.30 -18.09
CA ALA A 76 -8.89 -8.14 -19.19
C ALA A 76 -9.58 -7.98 -20.57
N ARG A 77 -10.76 -8.59 -20.75
CA ARG A 77 -11.52 -8.54 -22.00
C ARG A 77 -12.35 -7.27 -22.17
N HIS A 78 -12.64 -6.57 -21.08
CA HIS A 78 -13.40 -5.33 -21.11
C HIS A 78 -12.53 -4.09 -21.36
N LEU A 79 -11.24 -4.16 -20.99
CA LEU A 79 -10.25 -3.10 -21.23
C LEU A 79 -9.60 -3.15 -22.63
N ALA A 80 -9.83 -4.21 -23.39
CA ALA A 80 -9.29 -4.40 -24.75
C ALA A 80 -10.28 -4.01 -25.87
N ARG A 81 -11.26 -3.14 -25.57
CA ARG A 81 -12.23 -2.61 -26.54
C ARG A 81 -12.21 -1.09 -26.57
#